data_AF-A0A536C891-F1
#
_entry.id   AF-A0A536C891-F1
#
_cell.length_a   1.000
_cell.length_b   1.000
_cell.length_c   1.000
_cell.angle_alpha   90.00
_cell.angle_beta   90.00
_cell.angle_gamma   90.00
#
_symmetry.space_group_name_H-M   'P 1'
#
loop_
_entity.id
_entity.type
_entity.pdbx_description
1 polymer ?
#
loop_
_entity_poly.entity_id
_entity_poly.type
_entity_poly.pdbx_seq_one_letter_code
_entity_poly.pdbx_strand_id
1 'polypeptide(L)'
;MNRSILLVLGVVLLAVGLGVSYAEWASGSQPWGQLLGDNFLFARSLPFTIGFGIVFGFWRASGWRWSRVEARAGSIRRFAPSTVVLHALAGVAVVALIATGGWQYLKGLLDAESPIYMATVYRIHYVAASLLIFVSVAFLSDWLLRGERSLTLGKGQGIRGLRGLAHELPKPLGTTLAYLLGLDLRRAAPPTEEFTYYERAVSFPTWELTLGLIILTGAIKAVRYIYPIPGDVLYWVSAVHVGAGVLLGLKLLDHLRYVLAPSRWPLMVAMATGWVPESYVKRFHAGWFAQLSSSQATAGAAAASPAASTPSPVVGSAGSGS
;
A
#
# COMPACT_ATOMS: atom_id res chain seq x y z
N MET A 1 15.83 0.62 9.37
CA MET A 1 15.03 0.19 10.53
C MET A 1 15.40 -1.25 10.86
N ASN A 2 15.71 -1.56 12.12
CA ASN A 2 16.07 -2.91 12.52
C ASN A 2 14.81 -3.81 12.49
N ARG A 3 14.86 -4.91 11.73
CA ARG A 3 13.73 -5.83 11.52
C ARG A 3 13.17 -6.35 12.84
N SER A 4 14.04 -6.64 13.80
CA SER A 4 13.67 -7.15 15.12
C SER A 4 12.93 -6.11 15.96
N ILE A 5 13.32 -4.83 15.88
CA ILE A 5 12.64 -3.74 16.61
C ILE A 5 11.20 -3.59 16.13
N LEU A 6 10.99 -3.61 14.80
CA LEU A 6 9.64 -3.50 14.24
C LEU A 6 8.75 -4.67 14.65
N LEU A 7 9.28 -5.91 14.62
CA LEU A 7 8.53 -7.09 15.03
C LEU A 7 8.17 -7.04 16.53
N VAL A 8 9.13 -6.73 17.39
CA VAL A 8 8.89 -6.59 18.84
C VAL A 8 7.83 -5.54 19.11
N LEU A 9 7.92 -4.36 18.46
CA LEU A 9 6.90 -3.32 18.57
C LEU A 9 5.51 -3.84 18.16
N GLY A 10 5.41 -4.55 17.03
CA GLY A 10 4.15 -5.13 16.56
C GLY A 10 3.56 -6.13 17.55
N VAL A 11 4.37 -7.03 18.11
CA VAL A 11 3.94 -8.02 19.10
C VAL A 11 3.49 -7.36 20.41
N VAL A 12 4.24 -6.35 20.90
CA VAL A 12 3.87 -5.61 22.11
C VAL A 12 2.54 -4.90 21.92
N LEU A 13 2.36 -4.17 20.81
CA LEU A 13 1.10 -3.47 20.52
C LEU A 13 -0.08 -4.45 20.40
N LEU A 14 0.13 -5.61 19.78
CA LEU A 14 -0.87 -6.66 19.67
C LEU A 14 -1.26 -7.20 21.06
N ALA A 15 -0.28 -7.53 21.90
CA ALA A 15 -0.50 -8.07 23.24
C ALA A 15 -1.20 -7.05 24.15
N VAL A 16 -0.76 -5.79 24.13
CA VAL A 16 -1.40 -4.69 24.89
C VAL A 16 -2.84 -4.50 24.42
N GLY A 17 -3.08 -4.43 23.12
CA GLY A 17 -4.42 -4.28 22.57
C GLY A 17 -5.36 -5.44 22.92
N LEU A 18 -4.86 -6.69 22.90
CA LEU A 18 -5.61 -7.86 23.37
C LEU A 18 -5.94 -7.77 24.87
N GLY A 19 -4.97 -7.39 25.70
CA GLY A 19 -5.15 -7.24 27.14
C GLY A 19 -6.20 -6.19 27.50
N VAL A 20 -6.13 -5.02 26.86
CA VAL A 20 -7.12 -3.94 27.06
C VAL A 20 -8.51 -4.38 26.62
N SER A 21 -8.63 -5.02 25.44
CA SER A 21 -9.92 -5.49 24.92
C SER A 21 -10.54 -6.58 25.81
N TYR A 22 -9.72 -7.51 26.32
CA TYR A 22 -10.16 -8.56 27.22
C TYR A 22 -10.61 -8.01 28.58
N ALA A 23 -9.82 -7.12 29.19
CA ALA A 23 -10.15 -6.50 30.47
C ALA A 23 -11.48 -5.73 30.41
N GLU A 24 -11.73 -5.06 29.28
CA GLU A 24 -12.99 -4.34 29.05
C GLU A 24 -14.19 -5.28 28.92
N TRP A 25 -14.06 -6.33 28.10
CA TRP A 25 -15.09 -7.36 27.96
C TRP A 25 -15.41 -8.04 29.32
N ALA A 26 -14.37 -8.35 30.11
CA ALA A 26 -14.52 -8.98 31.41
C ALA A 26 -15.12 -8.05 32.49
N SER A 27 -14.99 -6.73 32.34
CA SER A 27 -15.44 -5.76 33.34
C SER A 27 -16.97 -5.66 33.51
N GLY A 28 -17.75 -6.14 32.53
CA GLY A 28 -19.23 -6.18 32.57
C GLY A 28 -19.94 -4.83 32.74
N SER A 29 -19.20 -3.72 32.82
CA SER A 29 -19.70 -2.40 33.20
C SER A 29 -19.19 -1.37 32.19
N GLN A 30 -20.11 -0.89 31.34
CA GLN A 30 -19.86 0.27 30.50
C GLN A 30 -20.82 1.37 30.95
N PRO A 31 -20.38 2.35 31.77
CA PRO A 31 -21.23 3.45 32.26
C PRO A 31 -21.68 4.46 31.19
N TRP A 32 -21.55 4.12 29.90
CA TRP A 32 -21.65 5.04 28.77
C TRP A 32 -22.82 4.64 27.87
N GLY A 33 -23.43 5.63 27.21
CA GLY A 33 -24.38 5.36 26.13
C GLY A 33 -23.71 4.59 24.98
N GLN A 34 -24.52 3.86 24.19
CA GLN A 34 -24.05 2.94 23.14
C GLN A 34 -23.01 3.54 22.19
N LEU A 35 -23.25 4.75 21.67
CA LEU A 35 -22.33 5.43 20.75
C LEU A 35 -20.96 5.76 21.38
N LEU A 36 -20.98 6.13 22.66
CA LEU A 36 -19.77 6.45 23.40
C LEU A 36 -18.99 5.17 23.66
N GLY A 37 -19.67 4.10 24.11
CA GLY A 37 -19.08 2.77 24.27
C GLY A 37 -18.43 2.25 22.97
N ASP A 38 -19.13 2.34 21.84
CA ASP A 38 -18.59 1.93 20.52
C ASP A 38 -17.31 2.72 20.16
N ASN A 39 -17.24 4.02 20.49
CA ASN A 39 -16.04 4.82 20.28
C ASN A 39 -14.89 4.39 21.19
N PHE A 40 -15.14 4.12 22.47
CA PHE A 40 -14.11 3.63 23.39
C PHE A 40 -13.51 2.31 22.93
N LEU A 41 -14.37 1.37 22.52
CA LEU A 41 -13.96 0.10 21.98
C LEU A 41 -13.05 0.28 20.76
N PHE A 42 -13.43 1.15 19.82
CA PHE A 42 -12.61 1.45 18.65
C PHE A 42 -11.28 2.11 19.02
N ALA A 43 -11.30 3.14 19.86
CA ALA A 43 -10.08 3.85 20.27
C ALA A 43 -9.08 2.92 20.98
N ARG A 44 -9.58 2.00 21.81
CA ARG A 44 -8.78 1.00 22.53
C ARG A 44 -8.32 -0.16 21.66
N SER A 45 -9.00 -0.46 20.55
CA SER A 45 -8.57 -1.49 19.60
C SER A 45 -7.47 -1.03 18.65
N LEU A 46 -7.19 0.28 18.55
CA LEU A 46 -6.15 0.82 17.67
C LEU A 46 -4.77 0.16 17.85
N PRO A 47 -4.23 -0.02 19.08
CA PRO A 47 -2.96 -0.73 19.26
C PRO A 47 -3.00 -2.17 18.74
N PHE A 48 -4.11 -2.88 18.97
CA PHE A 48 -4.29 -4.24 18.44
C PHE A 48 -4.25 -4.25 16.91
N THR A 49 -5.04 -3.40 16.27
CA THR A 49 -5.12 -3.32 14.80
C THR A 49 -3.77 -2.95 14.17
N ILE A 50 -3.06 -1.98 14.76
CA ILE A 50 -1.72 -1.56 14.30
C ILE A 50 -0.73 -2.70 14.50
N GLY A 51 -0.69 -3.30 15.69
CA GLY A 51 0.20 -4.44 16.00
C GLY A 51 -0.02 -5.61 15.06
N PHE A 52 -1.28 -5.96 14.80
CA PHE A 52 -1.66 -7.02 13.86
C PHE A 52 -1.20 -6.70 12.43
N GLY A 53 -1.37 -5.46 11.98
CA GLY A 53 -0.86 -5.00 10.69
C GLY A 53 0.66 -5.14 10.58
N ILE A 54 1.41 -4.77 11.62
CA ILE A 54 2.88 -4.89 11.64
C ILE A 54 3.31 -6.35 11.55
N VAL A 55 2.74 -7.23 12.37
CA VAL A 55 3.06 -8.67 12.38
C VAL A 55 2.73 -9.30 11.03
N PHE A 56 1.57 -8.99 10.46
CA PHE A 56 1.17 -9.50 9.15
C PHE A 56 2.09 -8.99 8.03
N GLY A 57 2.45 -7.71 8.05
CA GLY A 57 3.40 -7.12 7.10
C GLY A 57 4.80 -7.72 7.22
N PHE A 58 5.25 -8.03 8.44
CA PHE A 58 6.51 -8.74 8.67
C PHE A 58 6.48 -10.16 8.11
N TRP A 59 5.42 -10.92 8.39
CA TRP A 59 5.20 -12.25 7.84
C TRP A 59 5.18 -12.23 6.31
N ARG A 60 4.55 -11.21 5.71
CA ARG A 60 4.57 -11.02 4.26
C ARG A 60 5.98 -10.73 3.74
N ALA A 61 6.76 -9.91 4.45
CA ALA A 61 8.12 -9.54 4.05
C ALA A 61 9.14 -10.66 4.20
N SER A 62 8.92 -11.62 5.11
CA SER A 62 9.86 -12.73 5.35
C SER A 62 9.94 -13.72 4.18
N GLY A 63 9.11 -13.56 3.14
CA GLY A 63 9.19 -14.35 1.93
C GLY A 63 8.75 -15.79 2.11
N TRP A 64 8.02 -16.11 3.19
CA TRP A 64 7.44 -17.43 3.41
C TRP A 64 6.47 -17.74 2.26
N ARG A 65 6.98 -18.46 1.26
CA ARG A 65 6.32 -19.11 0.10
C ARG A 65 6.09 -18.36 -1.21
N TRP A 66 6.11 -17.03 -1.31
CA TRP A 66 5.58 -16.37 -2.54
C TRP A 66 6.66 -15.66 -3.37
N SER A 67 7.19 -16.36 -4.37
CA SER A 67 8.04 -15.78 -5.42
C SER A 67 7.26 -14.71 -6.19
N ARG A 68 7.88 -13.53 -6.37
CA ARG A 68 7.29 -12.39 -7.10
C ARG A 68 7.28 -12.58 -8.61
N VAL A 69 8.21 -13.35 -9.14
CA VAL A 69 8.37 -13.52 -10.58
C VAL A 69 8.18 -15.00 -10.89
N GLU A 70 6.92 -15.36 -11.09
CA GLU A 70 6.57 -16.59 -11.79
C GLU A 70 6.13 -16.15 -13.19
N ALA A 71 6.83 -16.64 -14.20
CA ALA A 71 6.37 -16.54 -15.57
C ALA A 71 5.57 -17.82 -15.87
N ARG A 72 4.35 -17.67 -16.38
CA ARG A 72 3.59 -18.74 -17.01
C ARG A 72 3.59 -18.47 -18.52
N ALA A 73 3.41 -19.49 -19.35
CA ALA A 73 3.42 -19.31 -20.81
C ALA A 73 2.52 -18.12 -21.23
N GLY A 74 3.13 -17.04 -21.74
CA GLY A 74 2.44 -15.83 -22.19
C GLY A 74 1.96 -14.85 -21.09
N SER A 75 2.27 -15.07 -19.81
CA SER A 75 1.87 -14.17 -18.71
C SER A 75 2.93 -14.01 -17.63
N ILE A 76 2.98 -12.81 -17.04
CA ILE A 76 3.91 -12.43 -16.00
C ILE A 76 3.12 -12.15 -14.73
N ARG A 77 3.58 -12.69 -13.59
CA ARG A 77 3.03 -12.30 -12.29
C ARG A 77 3.45 -10.87 -11.96
N ARG A 78 2.46 -9.98 -11.80
CA ARG A 78 2.68 -8.59 -11.37
C ARG A 78 2.44 -8.42 -9.88
N PHE A 79 1.41 -9.06 -9.33
CA PHE A 79 1.06 -8.92 -7.92
C PHE A 79 1.05 -10.27 -7.21
N ALA A 80 1.56 -10.28 -5.99
CA ALA A 80 1.37 -11.41 -5.09
C ALA A 80 -0.13 -11.51 -4.70
N PRO A 81 -0.67 -12.70 -4.43
CA PRO A 81 -2.08 -12.87 -4.05
C PRO A 81 -2.46 -12.06 -2.80
N SER A 82 -1.50 -11.76 -1.93
CA SER A 82 -1.70 -11.03 -0.68
C SER A 82 -1.83 -9.55 -0.97
N THR A 83 -1.08 -9.05 -1.96
CA THR A 83 -1.27 -7.71 -2.50
C THR A 83 -2.67 -7.56 -3.10
N VAL A 84 -3.14 -8.55 -3.86
CA VAL A 84 -4.51 -8.58 -4.40
C VAL A 84 -5.56 -8.52 -3.30
N VAL A 85 -5.45 -9.40 -2.29
CA VAL A 85 -6.38 -9.45 -1.17
C VAL A 85 -6.35 -8.16 -0.35
N LEU A 86 -5.18 -7.67 0.01
CA LEU A 86 -5.04 -6.43 0.79
C LEU A 86 -5.62 -5.23 0.03
N HIS A 87 -5.38 -5.13 -1.27
CA HIS A 87 -5.97 -4.07 -2.09
C HIS A 87 -7.49 -4.16 -2.16
N ALA A 88 -8.05 -5.37 -2.32
CA ALA A 88 -9.51 -5.56 -2.30
C ALA A 88 -10.11 -5.16 -0.94
N LEU A 89 -9.48 -5.56 0.17
CA LEU A 89 -9.89 -5.15 1.51
C LEU A 89 -9.81 -3.63 1.71
N ALA A 90 -8.74 -2.98 1.23
CA ALA A 90 -8.64 -1.51 1.23
C ALA A 90 -9.77 -0.87 0.41
N GLY A 91 -10.08 -1.41 -0.77
CA GLY A 91 -11.18 -0.92 -1.62
C GLY A 91 -12.53 -0.97 -0.91
N VAL A 92 -12.86 -2.11 -0.29
CA VAL A 92 -14.09 -2.27 0.50
C VAL A 92 -14.11 -1.31 1.68
N ALA A 93 -13.00 -1.19 2.41
CA ALA A 93 -12.89 -0.29 3.56
C ALA A 93 -13.10 1.17 3.14
N VAL A 94 -12.43 1.63 2.07
CA VAL A 94 -12.55 3.01 1.56
C VAL A 94 -13.99 3.31 1.13
N VAL A 95 -14.64 2.42 0.39
CA VAL A 95 -16.05 2.63 -0.03
C VAL A 95 -16.97 2.72 1.18
N ALA A 96 -16.83 1.82 2.15
CA ALA A 96 -17.62 1.84 3.37
C ALA A 96 -17.37 3.11 4.20
N LEU A 97 -16.11 3.57 4.30
CA LEU A 97 -15.74 4.79 5.03
C LEU A 97 -16.28 6.05 4.37
N ILE A 98 -16.24 6.15 3.04
CA ILE A 98 -16.81 7.28 2.30
C ILE A 98 -18.33 7.33 2.52
N ALA A 99 -19.02 6.19 2.38
CA ALA A 99 -20.46 6.12 2.56
C ALA A 99 -20.88 6.48 4.01
N THR A 100 -20.27 5.84 4.99
CA THR A 100 -20.60 6.07 6.41
C THR A 100 -20.13 7.44 6.92
N GLY A 101 -18.95 7.91 6.50
CA GLY A 101 -18.41 9.21 6.84
C GLY A 101 -19.21 10.36 6.21
N GLY A 102 -19.62 10.20 4.95
CA GLY A 102 -20.53 11.12 4.28
C GLY A 102 -21.86 11.23 5.01
N TRP A 103 -22.40 10.10 5.48
CA TRP A 103 -23.62 10.09 6.27
C TRP A 103 -23.46 10.80 7.64
N GLN A 104 -22.37 10.53 8.37
CA GLN A 104 -22.07 11.22 9.62
C GLN A 104 -21.91 12.73 9.42
N TYR A 105 -21.31 13.15 8.31
CA TYR A 105 -21.19 14.57 7.94
C TYR A 105 -22.53 15.21 7.63
N LEU A 106 -23.37 14.56 6.82
CA LEU A 106 -24.71 15.06 6.48
C LEU A 106 -25.60 15.20 7.72
N LYS A 107 -25.58 14.22 8.63
CA LYS A 107 -26.30 14.32 9.90
C LYS A 107 -25.76 15.45 10.78
N GLY A 108 -24.44 15.60 10.85
CA GLY A 108 -23.82 16.65 11.68
C GLY A 108 -24.01 18.07 11.15
N LEU A 109 -24.02 18.26 9.84
CA LEU A 109 -24.07 19.58 9.21
C LEU A 109 -25.49 20.01 8.81
N LEU A 110 -26.29 19.08 8.28
CA LEU A 110 -27.60 19.37 7.70
C LEU A 110 -28.76 18.83 8.54
N ASP A 111 -28.45 18.26 9.71
CA ASP A 111 -29.39 17.50 10.56
C ASP A 111 -30.17 16.41 9.81
N ALA A 112 -29.61 15.94 8.68
CA ALA A 112 -30.29 15.03 7.78
C ALA A 112 -30.66 13.71 8.46
N GLU A 113 -31.94 13.34 8.42
CA GLU A 113 -32.39 12.07 8.96
C GLU A 113 -31.84 10.89 8.17
N SER A 114 -31.38 9.87 8.88
CA SER A 114 -30.88 8.66 8.25
C SER A 114 -31.91 7.58 8.18
N PRO A 115 -31.99 6.88 7.04
CA PRO A 115 -32.74 5.64 6.98
C PRO A 115 -32.12 4.54 7.85
N ILE A 116 -30.89 4.73 8.35
CA ILE A 116 -30.14 3.75 9.15
C ILE A 116 -29.89 4.33 10.55
N TYR A 117 -30.10 3.51 11.58
CA TYR A 117 -29.77 3.90 12.95
C TYR A 117 -28.30 4.34 13.10
N MET A 118 -28.05 5.51 13.72
CA MET A 118 -26.71 6.11 13.77
C MET A 118 -25.66 5.21 14.41
N ALA A 119 -26.00 4.44 15.46
CA ALA A 119 -25.02 3.54 16.04
C ALA A 119 -24.53 2.50 15.04
N THR A 120 -25.39 2.02 14.14
CA THR A 120 -25.00 1.12 13.06
C THR A 120 -24.03 1.81 12.10
N VAL A 121 -24.30 3.06 11.71
CA VAL A 121 -23.39 3.84 10.84
C VAL A 121 -22.02 4.03 11.48
N TYR A 122 -21.96 4.38 12.76
CA TYR A 122 -20.70 4.52 13.50
C TYR A 122 -19.94 3.19 13.62
N ARG A 123 -20.63 2.08 13.91
CA ARG A 123 -20.00 0.74 13.98
C ARG A 123 -19.39 0.32 12.66
N ILE A 124 -20.14 0.47 11.56
CA ILE A 124 -19.63 0.14 10.22
C ILE A 124 -18.41 1.03 9.91
N HIS A 125 -18.47 2.32 10.26
CA HIS A 125 -17.34 3.23 10.08
C HIS A 125 -16.11 2.77 10.86
N TYR A 126 -16.24 2.42 12.14
CA TYR A 126 -15.12 1.95 12.98
C TYR A 126 -14.56 0.60 12.53
N VAL A 127 -15.40 -0.34 12.09
CA VAL A 127 -14.96 -1.61 11.52
C VAL A 127 -14.18 -1.37 10.22
N ALA A 128 -14.71 -0.54 9.31
CA ALA A 128 -14.04 -0.19 8.07
C ALA A 128 -12.74 0.59 8.32
N ALA A 129 -12.71 1.48 9.31
CA ALA A 129 -11.51 2.21 9.72
C ALA A 129 -10.44 1.23 10.25
N SER A 130 -10.84 0.28 11.09
CA SER A 130 -9.94 -0.77 11.60
C SER A 130 -9.35 -1.59 10.45
N LEU A 131 -10.17 -1.97 9.47
CA LEU A 131 -9.72 -2.71 8.29
C LEU A 131 -8.73 -1.88 7.45
N LEU A 132 -9.01 -0.60 7.20
CA LEU A 132 -8.12 0.28 6.44
C LEU A 132 -6.78 0.51 7.16
N ILE A 133 -6.81 0.71 8.49
CA ILE A 133 -5.60 0.85 9.31
C ILE A 133 -4.77 -0.43 9.23
N PHE A 134 -5.39 -1.59 9.42
CA PHE A 134 -4.71 -2.88 9.30
C PHE A 134 -4.02 -3.02 7.94
N VAL A 135 -4.74 -2.81 6.84
CA VAL A 135 -4.19 -2.95 5.48
C VAL A 135 -3.05 -1.95 5.24
N SER A 136 -3.21 -0.70 5.66
CA SER A 136 -2.20 0.36 5.48
C SER A 136 -0.92 0.04 6.24
N VAL A 137 -1.05 -0.38 7.50
CA VAL A 137 0.11 -0.74 8.35
C VAL A 137 0.78 -2.02 7.83
N ALA A 138 0.01 -3.01 7.38
CA ALA A 138 0.53 -4.22 6.76
C ALA A 138 1.28 -3.95 5.44
N PHE A 139 0.74 -3.06 4.61
CA PHE A 139 1.40 -2.60 3.39
C PHE A 139 2.72 -1.88 3.73
N LEU A 140 2.66 -0.87 4.60
CA LEU A 140 3.81 -0.06 4.98
C LEU A 140 4.92 -0.90 5.62
N SER A 141 4.57 -1.80 6.54
CA SER A 141 5.54 -2.67 7.21
C SER A 141 6.27 -3.56 6.22
N ASP A 142 5.55 -4.22 5.32
CA ASP A 142 6.15 -5.05 4.28
C ASP A 142 7.01 -4.23 3.31
N TRP A 143 6.50 -3.07 2.88
CA TRP A 143 7.19 -2.17 1.95
C TRP A 143 8.53 -1.68 2.52
N LEU A 144 8.54 -1.26 3.78
CA LEU A 144 9.74 -0.85 4.50
C LEU A 144 10.74 -1.99 4.71
N LEU A 145 10.25 -3.20 5.03
CA LEU A 145 11.11 -4.37 5.29
C LEU A 145 11.75 -4.95 4.03
N ARG A 146 11.02 -4.89 2.91
CA ARG A 146 11.51 -5.31 1.58
C ARG A 146 12.39 -4.24 0.92
N GLY A 147 12.31 -2.99 1.38
CA GLY A 147 13.06 -1.88 0.78
C GLY A 147 12.70 -1.62 -0.68
N GLU A 148 11.47 -1.92 -1.07
CA GLU A 148 11.01 -1.86 -2.45
C GLU A 148 10.89 -0.42 -2.94
N ARG A 149 11.34 -0.16 -4.18
CA ARG A 149 11.39 1.19 -4.76
C ARG A 149 10.62 1.31 -6.07
N SER A 150 9.87 0.28 -6.45
CA SER A 150 9.09 0.24 -7.70
C SER A 150 8.00 1.33 -7.72
N LEU A 151 7.41 1.66 -6.56
CA LEU A 151 6.35 2.66 -6.41
C LEU A 151 6.84 4.10 -6.14
N THR A 152 8.13 4.31 -5.92
CA THR A 152 8.70 5.64 -5.65
C THR A 152 9.69 6.04 -6.74
N LEU A 153 9.90 7.35 -6.93
CA LEU A 153 10.97 7.81 -7.81
C LEU A 153 12.32 7.52 -7.16
N GLY A 154 13.21 6.84 -7.88
CA GLY A 154 14.55 6.53 -7.38
C GLY A 154 15.37 7.80 -7.10
N LYS A 155 16.29 7.72 -6.13
CA LYS A 155 17.25 8.81 -5.86
C LYS A 155 18.01 9.16 -7.14
N GLY A 156 18.08 10.46 -7.47
CA GLY A 156 18.75 10.94 -8.69
C GLY A 156 17.97 10.77 -9.99
N GLN A 157 16.77 10.18 -9.96
CA GLN A 157 15.93 9.99 -11.15
C GLN A 157 14.81 11.03 -11.30
N GLY A 158 14.82 12.11 -10.51
CA GLY A 158 13.75 13.11 -10.46
C GLY A 158 13.42 13.71 -11.84
N ILE A 159 14.42 14.23 -12.56
CA ILE A 159 14.21 14.83 -13.89
C ILE A 159 13.71 13.80 -14.90
N ARG A 160 14.28 12.58 -14.88
CA ARG A 160 13.82 11.48 -15.75
C ARG A 160 12.36 11.12 -15.44
N GLY A 161 12.01 11.03 -14.16
CA GLY A 161 10.67 10.72 -13.69
C GLY A 161 9.65 11.79 -14.07
N LEU A 162 10.00 13.07 -13.88
CA LEU A 162 9.16 14.20 -14.24
C LEU A 162 8.98 14.33 -15.76
N ARG A 163 10.02 14.04 -16.56
CA ARG A 163 9.88 13.95 -18.02
C ARG A 163 8.95 12.81 -18.42
N GLY A 164 9.11 11.64 -17.82
CA GLY A 164 8.20 10.50 -18.03
C GLY A 164 6.76 10.87 -17.70
N LEU A 165 6.52 11.53 -16.57
CA LEU A 165 5.21 12.02 -16.16
C LEU A 165 4.63 13.01 -17.18
N ALA A 166 5.43 13.96 -17.65
CA ALA A 166 4.99 14.95 -18.64
C ALA A 166 4.54 14.30 -19.96
N HIS A 167 5.15 13.18 -20.38
CA HIS A 167 4.71 12.41 -21.55
C HIS A 167 3.43 11.58 -21.30
N GLU A 168 3.16 11.17 -20.06
CA GLU A 168 1.96 10.40 -19.71
C GLU A 168 0.73 11.26 -19.46
N LEU A 169 0.92 12.54 -19.12
CA LEU A 169 -0.17 13.50 -18.90
C LEU A 169 -0.84 13.93 -20.22
N PRO A 170 -2.13 14.36 -20.17
CA PRO A 170 -2.76 15.02 -21.30
C PRO A 170 -1.90 16.19 -21.80
N LYS A 171 -1.78 16.35 -23.13
CA LYS A 171 -0.92 17.36 -23.78
C LYS A 171 -0.90 18.72 -23.07
N PRO A 172 -2.02 19.40 -22.76
CA PRO A 172 -1.97 20.72 -22.14
C PRO A 172 -1.28 20.70 -20.75
N LEU A 173 -1.50 19.64 -19.97
CA LEU A 173 -0.88 19.49 -18.65
C LEU A 173 0.59 19.10 -18.78
N GLY A 174 0.91 18.17 -19.69
CA GLY A 174 2.28 17.74 -19.96
C GLY A 174 3.18 18.86 -20.47
N THR A 175 2.70 19.67 -21.41
CA THR A 175 3.45 20.82 -21.94
C THR A 175 3.62 21.92 -20.89
N THR A 176 2.60 22.16 -20.06
CA THR A 176 2.70 23.13 -18.96
C THR A 176 3.72 22.68 -17.93
N LEU A 177 3.66 21.42 -17.50
CA LEU A 177 4.64 20.85 -16.57
C LEU A 177 6.06 20.93 -17.14
N ALA A 178 6.23 20.59 -18.41
CA ALA A 178 7.52 20.65 -19.08
C ALA A 178 8.05 22.08 -19.19
N TYR A 179 7.19 23.04 -19.51
CA TYR A 179 7.55 24.46 -19.55
C TYR A 179 8.01 24.96 -18.17
N LEU A 180 7.21 24.72 -17.12
CA LEU A 180 7.51 25.17 -15.76
C LEU A 180 8.80 24.57 -15.19
N LEU A 181 9.14 23.35 -15.59
CA LEU A 181 10.29 22.60 -15.06
C LEU A 181 11.47 22.51 -16.03
N GLY A 182 11.41 23.20 -17.18
CA GLY A 182 12.49 23.19 -18.19
C GLY A 182 12.76 21.81 -18.80
N LEU A 183 11.73 20.98 -18.95
CA LEU A 183 11.88 19.61 -19.46
C LEU A 183 11.84 19.58 -20.99
N ASP A 184 12.84 18.93 -21.59
CA ASP A 184 12.90 18.72 -23.03
C ASP A 184 12.05 17.52 -23.46
N LEU A 185 10.83 17.80 -23.94
CA LEU A 185 9.89 16.81 -24.49
C LEU A 185 10.22 16.37 -25.93
N ARG A 186 11.25 16.95 -26.58
CA ARG A 186 11.72 16.46 -27.90
C ARG A 186 12.50 15.17 -27.76
N ARG A 187 13.05 14.90 -26.58
CA ARG A 187 13.69 13.62 -26.26
C ARG A 187 12.64 12.53 -26.15
N ALA A 188 13.03 11.31 -26.52
CA ALA A 188 12.17 10.15 -26.36
C ALA A 188 11.74 9.98 -24.90
N ALA A 189 10.48 9.58 -24.71
CA ALA A 189 9.95 9.27 -23.40
C ALA A 189 10.81 8.16 -22.75
N PRO A 190 11.23 8.33 -21.48
CA PRO A 190 11.90 7.25 -20.75
C PRO A 190 11.05 5.97 -20.77
N PRO A 191 11.65 4.78 -20.93
CA PRO A 191 10.88 3.55 -20.92
C PRO A 191 10.19 3.38 -19.58
N THR A 192 8.93 2.96 -19.62
CA THR A 192 8.09 2.75 -18.43
C THR A 192 8.56 1.52 -17.66
N GLU A 193 8.72 1.68 -16.36
CA GLU A 193 9.08 0.60 -15.44
C GLU A 193 7.83 -0.20 -15.02
N GLU A 194 7.90 -0.96 -13.93
CA GLU A 194 6.77 -1.79 -13.47
C GLU A 194 5.50 -0.97 -13.24
N PHE A 195 5.69 0.25 -12.71
CA PHE A 195 4.65 1.25 -12.55
C PHE A 195 4.93 2.46 -13.45
N THR A 196 3.86 3.07 -13.93
CA THR A 196 3.88 4.30 -14.72
C THR A 196 4.44 5.48 -13.93
N TYR A 197 4.87 6.53 -14.64
CA TYR A 197 5.36 7.74 -14.00
C TYR A 197 4.22 8.46 -13.25
N TYR A 198 3.00 8.41 -13.77
CA TYR A 198 1.79 8.87 -13.08
C TYR A 198 1.56 8.14 -11.76
N GLU A 199 1.65 6.80 -11.78
CA GLU A 199 1.48 6.00 -10.57
C GLU A 199 2.50 6.38 -9.49
N ARG A 200 3.77 6.53 -9.87
CA ARG A 200 4.88 6.77 -8.93
C ARG A 200 4.99 8.20 -8.43
N ALA A 201 4.70 9.18 -9.28
CA ALA A 201 4.91 10.59 -8.97
C ALA A 201 3.65 11.30 -8.47
N VAL A 202 2.47 10.82 -8.86
CA VAL A 202 1.19 11.48 -8.55
C VAL A 202 0.31 10.57 -7.74
N SER A 203 -0.09 9.42 -8.29
CA SER A 203 -1.12 8.57 -7.68
C SER A 203 -0.69 8.06 -6.30
N PHE A 204 0.41 7.33 -6.22
CA PHE A 204 0.86 6.67 -5.00
C PHE A 204 1.15 7.68 -3.86
N PRO A 205 1.96 8.73 -4.05
CA PRO A 205 2.24 9.68 -2.96
C PRO A 205 1.00 10.40 -2.43
N THR A 206 0.05 10.72 -3.32
CA THR A 206 -1.20 11.39 -2.90
C THR A 206 -2.16 10.44 -2.19
N TRP A 207 -2.20 9.16 -2.57
CA TRP A 207 -2.89 8.13 -1.78
C TRP A 207 -2.28 8.00 -0.39
N GLU A 208 -0.95 7.87 -0.29
CA GLU A 208 -0.26 7.77 1.01
C GLU A 208 -0.52 8.98 1.90
N LEU A 209 -0.39 10.19 1.36
CA LEU A 209 -0.66 11.42 2.10
C LEU A 209 -2.11 11.48 2.59
N THR A 210 -3.08 11.20 1.71
CA THR A 210 -4.51 11.28 2.05
C THR A 210 -4.90 10.23 3.08
N LEU A 211 -4.43 8.98 2.89
CA LEU A 211 -4.65 7.89 3.84
C LEU A 211 -3.98 8.18 5.19
N GLY A 212 -2.75 8.70 5.18
CA GLY A 212 -2.05 9.11 6.39
C GLY A 212 -2.81 10.19 7.16
N LEU A 213 -3.28 11.24 6.47
CA LEU A 213 -4.06 12.31 7.08
C LEU A 213 -5.37 11.79 7.67
N ILE A 214 -6.16 11.00 6.94
CA ILE A 214 -7.46 10.54 7.43
C ILE A 214 -7.34 9.52 8.57
N ILE A 215 -6.34 8.63 8.51
CA ILE A 215 -6.06 7.67 9.60
C ILE A 215 -5.61 8.41 10.85
N LEU A 216 -4.64 9.32 10.72
CA LEU A 216 -4.11 10.07 11.87
C LEU A 216 -5.19 10.91 12.53
N THR A 217 -5.91 11.72 11.75
CA THR A 217 -6.99 12.55 12.29
C THR A 217 -8.16 11.72 12.84
N GLY A 218 -8.49 10.59 12.22
CA GLY A 218 -9.50 9.66 12.71
C GLY A 218 -9.13 9.05 14.05
N ALA A 219 -7.87 8.62 14.20
CA ALA A 219 -7.34 8.13 15.47
C ALA A 219 -7.39 9.20 16.56
N ILE A 220 -6.97 10.45 16.26
CA ILE A 220 -7.03 11.57 17.21
C ILE A 220 -8.49 11.84 17.63
N LYS A 221 -9.45 11.82 16.69
CA LYS A 221 -10.88 11.98 17.00
C LYS A 221 -11.42 10.85 17.88
N ALA A 222 -10.97 9.62 17.68
CA ALA A 222 -11.41 8.48 18.48
C ALA A 222 -10.89 8.57 19.92
N VAL A 223 -9.62 8.95 20.12
CA VAL A 223 -9.00 9.00 21.45
C VAL A 223 -9.42 10.21 22.30
N ARG A 224 -10.14 11.20 21.73
CA ARG A 224 -10.58 12.42 22.44
C ARG A 224 -11.42 12.18 23.70
N TYR A 225 -12.02 11.00 23.82
CA TYR A 225 -12.79 10.62 24.99
C TYR A 225 -11.94 9.91 26.05
N ILE A 226 -10.78 9.40 25.67
CA ILE A 226 -9.80 8.81 26.59
C ILE A 226 -8.85 9.90 27.13
N TYR A 227 -8.44 10.82 26.26
CA TYR A 227 -7.52 11.90 26.58
C TYR A 227 -8.16 13.25 26.27
N PRO A 228 -8.04 14.26 27.16
CA PRO A 228 -8.59 15.59 26.92
C PRO A 228 -7.81 16.27 25.79
N ILE A 229 -8.45 16.40 24.62
CA ILE A 229 -7.90 17.15 23.48
C ILE A 229 -8.45 18.58 23.51
N PRO A 230 -7.59 19.61 23.41
CA PRO A 230 -8.05 21.00 23.35
C PRO A 230 -9.06 21.23 22.22
N GLY A 231 -10.07 22.06 22.47
CA GLY A 231 -11.16 22.31 21.52
C GLY A 231 -10.68 22.76 20.14
N ASP A 232 -9.74 23.71 20.09
CA ASP A 232 -9.19 24.22 18.83
C ASP A 232 -8.44 23.13 18.03
N VAL A 233 -7.72 22.26 18.74
CA VAL A 233 -7.03 21.11 18.11
C VAL A 233 -8.06 20.16 17.53
N LEU A 234 -9.11 19.82 18.30
CA LEU A 234 -10.16 18.92 17.85
C LEU A 234 -10.95 19.50 16.66
N TYR A 235 -11.16 20.81 16.62
CA TYR A 235 -11.77 21.51 15.49
C TYR A 235 -10.95 21.31 14.22
N TRP A 236 -9.65 21.65 14.24
CA TRP A 236 -8.78 21.50 13.06
C TRP A 236 -8.61 20.05 12.64
N VAL A 237 -8.45 19.13 13.60
CA VAL A 237 -8.40 17.69 13.34
C VAL A 237 -9.70 17.24 12.64
N SER A 238 -10.85 17.73 13.08
CA SER A 238 -12.13 17.39 12.46
C SER A 238 -12.27 17.95 11.05
N ALA A 239 -11.87 19.20 10.84
CA ALA A 239 -11.87 19.83 9.52
C ALA A 239 -10.95 19.11 8.54
N VAL A 240 -9.71 18.79 8.96
CA VAL A 240 -8.76 18.03 8.14
C VAL A 240 -9.25 16.62 7.87
N HIS A 241 -9.89 15.95 8.84
CA HIS A 241 -10.47 14.61 8.64
C HIS A 241 -11.54 14.61 7.55
N VAL A 242 -12.47 15.59 7.60
CA VAL A 242 -13.52 15.73 6.57
C VAL A 242 -12.91 16.09 5.22
N GLY A 243 -11.97 17.05 5.18
CA GLY A 243 -11.26 17.42 3.96
C GLY A 243 -10.52 16.24 3.33
N ALA A 244 -9.82 15.43 4.15
CA ALA A 244 -9.17 14.21 3.71
C ALA A 244 -10.18 13.19 3.18
N GLY A 245 -11.38 13.10 3.77
CA GLY A 245 -12.46 12.24 3.27
C GLY A 245 -12.95 12.63 1.89
N VAL A 246 -13.12 13.94 1.64
CA VAL A 246 -13.45 14.47 0.31
C VAL A 246 -12.33 14.18 -0.70
N LEU A 247 -11.07 14.43 -0.32
CA LEU A 247 -9.91 14.11 -1.16
C LEU A 247 -9.83 12.61 -1.46
N LEU A 248 -10.16 11.74 -0.50
CA LEU A 248 -10.20 10.29 -0.70
C LEU A 248 -11.28 9.89 -1.71
N GLY A 249 -12.44 10.53 -1.67
CA GLY A 249 -13.49 10.36 -2.67
C GLY A 249 -13.03 10.76 -4.08
N LEU A 250 -12.40 11.94 -4.22
CA LEU A 250 -11.82 12.38 -5.48
C LEU A 250 -10.72 11.44 -5.97
N LYS A 251 -9.89 10.93 -5.06
CA LYS A 251 -8.84 9.94 -5.37
C LYS A 251 -9.41 8.61 -5.84
N LEU A 252 -10.49 8.14 -5.24
CA LEU A 252 -11.20 6.95 -5.69
C LEU A 252 -11.74 7.14 -7.12
N LEU A 253 -12.36 8.30 -7.41
CA LEU A 253 -12.85 8.61 -8.75
C LEU A 253 -11.71 8.68 -9.78
N ASP A 254 -10.60 9.35 -9.46
CA ASP A 254 -9.42 9.40 -10.33
C ASP A 254 -8.83 8.01 -10.56
N HIS A 255 -8.74 7.19 -9.50
CA HIS A 255 -8.28 5.81 -9.60
C HIS A 255 -9.17 4.99 -10.52
N LEU A 256 -10.49 5.05 -10.37
CA LEU A 256 -11.46 4.36 -11.24
C LEU A 256 -11.34 4.83 -12.70
N ARG A 257 -11.30 6.15 -12.93
CA ARG A 257 -11.03 6.74 -14.26
C ARG A 257 -9.74 6.16 -14.87
N TYR A 258 -8.68 6.05 -14.08
CA TYR A 258 -7.38 5.59 -14.55
C TYR A 258 -7.43 4.12 -14.94
N VAL A 259 -7.93 3.25 -14.05
CA VAL A 259 -7.89 1.79 -14.24
C VAL A 259 -8.96 1.25 -15.20
N LEU A 260 -10.09 1.95 -15.35
CA LEU A 260 -11.17 1.56 -16.26
C LEU A 260 -10.95 2.00 -17.71
N ALA A 261 -9.86 2.72 -18.00
CA ALA A 261 -9.48 3.02 -19.37
C ALA A 261 -9.27 1.71 -20.17
N PRO A 262 -9.80 1.57 -21.40
CA PRO A 262 -9.68 0.31 -22.17
C PRO A 262 -8.24 -0.16 -22.35
N SER A 263 -7.29 0.76 -22.50
CA SER A 263 -5.86 0.48 -22.60
C SER A 263 -5.22 -0.03 -21.30
N ARG A 264 -5.91 0.06 -20.17
CA ARG A 264 -5.46 -0.37 -18.84
C ARG A 264 -6.28 -1.51 -18.26
N TRP A 265 -7.28 -2.03 -18.99
CA TRP A 265 -8.06 -3.19 -18.57
C TRP A 265 -7.20 -4.41 -18.14
N PRO A 266 -6.07 -4.74 -18.81
CA PRO A 266 -5.20 -5.82 -18.33
C PRO A 266 -4.62 -5.60 -16.93
N LEU A 267 -4.48 -4.34 -16.48
CA LEU A 267 -4.07 -4.02 -15.11
C LEU A 267 -5.18 -4.30 -14.11
N MET A 268 -6.44 -4.11 -14.49
CA MET A 268 -7.58 -4.50 -13.64
C MET A 268 -7.66 -6.00 -13.47
N VAL A 269 -7.49 -6.75 -14.56
CA VAL A 269 -7.41 -8.22 -14.49
C VAL A 269 -6.22 -8.64 -13.62
N ALA A 270 -5.07 -7.97 -13.73
CA ALA A 270 -3.93 -8.23 -12.86
C ALA A 270 -4.22 -7.94 -11.39
N MET A 271 -5.01 -6.90 -11.08
CA MET A 271 -5.39 -6.59 -9.71
C MET A 271 -6.37 -7.62 -9.11
N ALA A 272 -7.09 -8.38 -9.94
CA ALA A 272 -7.96 -9.47 -9.51
C ALA A 272 -7.26 -10.84 -9.46
N THR A 273 -6.32 -11.09 -10.38
CA THR A 273 -5.71 -12.42 -10.59
C THR A 273 -4.24 -12.50 -10.15
N GLY A 274 -3.56 -11.36 -10.08
CA GLY A 274 -2.10 -11.25 -9.93
C GLY A 274 -1.31 -11.31 -11.24
N TRP A 275 -1.95 -11.57 -12.38
CA TRP A 275 -1.29 -11.87 -13.67
C TRP A 275 -1.58 -10.83 -14.74
N VAL A 276 -0.56 -10.51 -15.53
CA VAL A 276 -0.66 -9.63 -16.70
C VAL A 276 -0.13 -10.32 -17.95
N PRO A 277 -0.75 -10.16 -19.14
CA PRO A 277 -0.24 -10.72 -20.38
C PRO A 277 1.16 -10.17 -20.71
N GLU A 278 2.07 -11.04 -21.14
CA GLU A 278 3.44 -10.64 -21.48
C GLU A 278 3.47 -9.63 -22.64
N SER A 279 2.60 -9.80 -23.64
CA SER A 279 2.45 -8.86 -24.77
C SER A 279 2.07 -7.45 -24.31
N TYR A 280 1.26 -7.35 -23.26
CA TYR A 280 0.91 -6.07 -22.64
C TYR A 280 2.12 -5.42 -21.98
N VAL A 281 2.90 -6.19 -21.23
CA VAL A 281 4.11 -5.72 -20.56
C VAL A 281 5.15 -5.24 -21.57
N LYS A 282 5.38 -5.99 -22.65
CA LYS A 282 6.27 -5.60 -23.76
C LYS A 282 5.88 -4.24 -24.36
N ARG A 283 4.58 -4.01 -24.55
CA ARG A 283 4.06 -2.81 -25.21
C ARG A 283 4.04 -1.57 -24.30
N PHE A 284 3.62 -1.71 -23.05
CA PHE A 284 3.32 -0.58 -22.17
C PHE A 284 4.30 -0.41 -21.00
N HIS A 285 5.11 -1.43 -20.69
CA HIS A 285 6.07 -1.48 -19.59
C HIS A 285 7.43 -1.99 -20.07
N ALA A 286 7.92 -1.45 -21.20
CA ALA A 286 9.13 -1.94 -21.86
C ALA A 286 10.38 -1.93 -20.98
N GLY A 287 10.50 -0.97 -20.06
CA GLY A 287 11.60 -0.91 -19.09
C GLY A 287 11.54 -2.04 -18.07
N TRP A 288 10.33 -2.40 -17.61
CA TRP A 288 10.13 -3.57 -16.75
C TRP A 288 10.39 -4.87 -17.49
N PHE A 289 9.91 -5.00 -18.73
CA PHE A 289 10.15 -6.18 -19.55
C PHE A 289 11.66 -6.46 -19.71
N ALA A 290 12.45 -5.43 -20.04
CA ALA A 290 13.90 -5.55 -20.16
C ALA A 290 14.55 -6.05 -18.86
N GLN A 291 14.14 -5.52 -17.69
CA GLN A 291 14.66 -5.97 -16.39
C GLN A 291 14.35 -7.45 -16.11
N LEU A 292 13.14 -7.90 -16.44
CA LEU A 292 12.74 -9.30 -16.29
C LEU A 292 13.55 -10.22 -17.20
N SER A 293 13.72 -9.84 -18.47
CA SER A 293 14.50 -10.63 -19.44
C SER A 293 15.98 -10.73 -19.04
N SER A 294 16.59 -9.62 -18.58
CA SER A 294 17.98 -9.65 -18.09
C SER A 294 18.14 -10.52 -16.84
N SER A 295 17.17 -10.48 -15.93
CA SER A 295 17.19 -11.30 -14.71
C SER A 295 17.08 -12.80 -15.03
N GLN A 296 16.21 -13.17 -15.96
CA GLN A 296 16.07 -14.55 -16.44
C GLN A 296 17.34 -15.06 -17.15
N ALA A 297 17.94 -14.23 -18.01
CA ALA A 297 19.19 -14.57 -18.69
C ALA A 297 20.33 -14.81 -17.68
N THR A 298 20.43 -13.96 -16.65
CA THR A 298 21.44 -14.10 -15.59
C THR A 298 21.23 -15.38 -14.76
N ALA A 299 19.97 -15.69 -14.41
CA ALA A 299 19.64 -16.91 -13.68
C ALA A 299 19.92 -18.18 -14.51
N GLY A 300 19.61 -18.15 -15.81
CA GLY A 300 19.91 -19.24 -16.74
C GLY A 300 21.41 -19.45 -16.93
N ALA A 301 22.19 -18.38 -17.04
CA ALA A 301 23.65 -18.45 -17.12
C ALA A 301 24.28 -18.99 -15.82
N ALA A 302 23.79 -18.57 -14.65
CA ALA A 302 24.24 -19.08 -13.35
C ALA A 302 23.91 -20.57 -13.15
N ALA A 303 22.78 -21.05 -13.69
CA ALA A 303 22.42 -22.46 -13.69
C ALA A 303 23.20 -23.30 -14.73
N ALA A 304 23.70 -22.66 -15.79
CA ALA A 304 24.44 -23.30 -16.87
C ALA A 304 25.97 -23.30 -16.69
N SER A 305 26.53 -22.55 -15.73
CA SER A 305 27.94 -22.66 -15.36
C SER A 305 28.20 -24.00 -14.65
N PRO A 306 28.98 -24.93 -15.24
CA PRO A 306 29.43 -26.10 -14.51
C PRO A 306 30.35 -25.60 -13.40
N ALA A 307 30.14 -26.09 -12.17
CA ALA A 307 31.15 -25.97 -11.12
C ALA A 307 32.50 -26.38 -11.72
N ALA A 308 33.46 -25.46 -11.73
CA ALA A 308 34.80 -25.74 -12.18
C ALA A 308 35.29 -26.97 -11.43
N SER A 309 35.43 -28.08 -12.16
CA SER A 309 35.97 -29.32 -11.68
C SER A 309 37.33 -29.02 -11.08
N THR A 310 37.44 -29.22 -9.77
CA THR A 310 38.71 -29.33 -9.06
C THR A 310 39.64 -30.25 -9.87
N PRO A 311 40.84 -29.80 -10.28
CA PRO A 311 41.76 -30.66 -10.99
C PRO A 311 42.15 -31.82 -10.07
N SER A 312 41.92 -33.05 -10.53
CA SER A 312 42.40 -34.26 -9.85
C SER A 312 43.91 -34.17 -9.63
N PRO A 313 44.42 -34.54 -8.44
CA PRO A 313 45.85 -34.58 -8.22
C PRO A 313 46.43 -35.71 -9.07
N VAL A 314 47.33 -35.36 -9.99
CA VAL A 314 48.18 -36.32 -10.69
C VAL A 314 49.07 -36.98 -9.65
N VAL A 315 48.81 -38.25 -9.36
CA VAL A 315 49.71 -39.10 -8.57
C VAL A 315 50.93 -39.38 -9.44
N GLY A 316 52.02 -38.67 -9.18
CA GLY A 316 53.33 -38.95 -9.77
C GLY A 316 53.87 -40.27 -9.22
N SER A 317 54.10 -41.24 -10.09
CA SER A 317 54.88 -42.44 -9.80
C SER A 317 56.35 -42.03 -9.60
N ALA A 318 56.81 -41.98 -8.36
CA ALA A 318 58.23 -41.92 -8.05
C ALA A 318 58.83 -43.31 -8.26
N GLY A 319 59.55 -43.47 -9.36
CA GLY A 319 60.59 -44.50 -9.49
C GLY A 319 61.91 -43.95 -8.95
N SER A 320 62.53 -44.68 -8.03
CA SER A 320 63.97 -44.65 -7.81
C SER A 320 64.38 -45.93 -7.10
N GLY A 321 65.06 -46.80 -7.83
CA GLY A 321 65.97 -47.77 -7.24
C GLY A 321 67.32 -47.12 -6.95
N SER A 322 67.86 -47.45 -5.78
CA SER A 322 69.27 -47.76 -5.48
C SER A 322 69.41 -47.86 -3.97
#